data_AF-A0A182PWP1-F1
#
_entry.id   AF-A0A182PWP1-F1
#
_cell.length_a   1.000
_cell.length_b   1.000
_cell.length_c   1.000
_cell.angle_alpha   90.00
_cell.angle_beta   90.00
_cell.angle_gamma   90.00
#
_symmetry.space_group_name_H-M   'P 1'
#
loop_
_entity.id
_entity.type
_entity.pdbx_description
1 polymer ?
#
loop_
_entity_poly.entity_id
_entity_poly.type
_entity_poly.pdbx_seq_one_letter_code
_entity_poly.pdbx_strand_id
1 'polypeptide(L)'
;MNLLIVAVVSRVVNWLANEMREKILCLKVDSAVRYNRHVLGVNAQYEHNGEMVCCTLAILVVNDSQTAKFLKNRILNVLKRCNIRLEQILSITTDNGANMLAAAKQLQQQFIICQNQLENETIEDEDACTEDNFMEALKLELAEQFSIIRCAIHTLQLALNDVVSNDATFMHSLTSIV
;
A
#
# COMPACT_ATOMS: atom_id res chain seq x y z
N MET A 1 -0.14 9.00 28.32
CA MET A 1 -0.86 7.99 27.51
C MET A 1 -1.10 6.78 28.41
N ASN A 2 -2.32 6.24 28.48
CA ASN A 2 -2.68 5.17 29.43
C ASN A 2 -1.91 3.86 29.08
N LEU A 3 -1.22 3.27 30.05
CA LEU A 3 -0.37 2.08 29.87
C LEU A 3 -1.14 0.90 29.25
N LEU A 4 -2.42 0.76 29.60
CA LEU A 4 -3.32 -0.26 29.06
C LEU A 4 -3.57 -0.06 27.57
N ILE A 5 -3.76 1.19 27.12
CA ILE A 5 -3.98 1.50 25.70
C ILE A 5 -2.73 1.16 24.89
N VAL A 6 -1.55 1.49 25.41
CA VAL A 6 -0.28 1.17 24.75
C VAL A 6 -0.12 -0.36 24.62
N ALA A 7 -0.41 -1.12 25.68
CA ALA A 7 -0.33 -2.57 25.66
C ALA A 7 -1.29 -3.22 24.64
N VAL A 8 -2.53 -2.76 24.58
CA VAL A 8 -3.53 -3.26 23.61
C VAL A 8 -3.10 -2.93 22.18
N VAL A 9 -2.64 -1.70 21.93
CA VAL A 9 -2.16 -1.29 20.60
C VAL A 9 -0.98 -2.15 20.17
N SER A 10 0.01 -2.36 21.03
CA SER A 10 1.16 -3.21 20.72
C SER A 10 0.73 -4.65 20.43
N ARG A 11 -0.26 -5.19 21.17
CA ARG A 11 -0.78 -6.54 20.90
C ARG A 11 -1.40 -6.66 19.52
N VAL A 12 -2.21 -5.69 19.11
CA VAL A 12 -2.84 -5.68 17.76
C VAL A 12 -1.79 -5.53 16.67
N VAL A 13 -0.82 -4.63 16.85
CA VAL A 13 0.27 -4.42 15.88
C VAL A 13 1.12 -5.67 15.74
N ASN A 14 1.48 -6.33 16.85
CA ASN A 14 2.25 -7.57 16.82
C ASN A 14 1.47 -8.71 16.17
N TRP A 15 0.17 -8.79 16.42
CA TRP A 15 -0.69 -9.78 15.78
C TRP A 15 -0.73 -9.57 14.25
N LEU A 16 -0.97 -8.33 13.80
CA LEU A 16 -0.91 -7.98 12.36
C LEU A 16 0.45 -8.33 11.74
N ALA A 17 1.55 -7.98 12.43
CA ALA A 17 2.90 -8.28 11.98
C ALA A 17 3.16 -9.79 11.85
N ASN A 18 2.66 -10.58 12.80
CA ASN A 18 2.77 -12.04 12.76
C ASN A 18 1.94 -12.63 11.62
N GLU A 19 0.72 -12.14 11.42
CA GLU A 19 -0.20 -12.67 10.42
C GLU A 19 0.26 -12.38 8.98
N MET A 20 0.89 -11.23 8.75
CA MET A 20 1.45 -10.84 7.46
C MET A 20 2.90 -11.29 7.26
N ARG A 21 3.50 -11.99 8.23
CA ARG A 21 4.87 -12.48 8.12
C ARG A 21 4.97 -13.41 6.92
N GLU A 22 6.00 -13.16 6.08
CA GLU A 22 6.34 -14.00 4.90
C GLU A 22 5.24 -14.08 3.83
N LYS A 23 4.16 -13.29 3.96
CA LYS A 23 3.15 -13.15 2.92
C LYS A 23 3.55 -12.08 1.93
N ILE A 24 3.14 -12.29 0.68
CA ILE A 24 3.14 -11.29 -0.38
C ILE A 24 1.91 -10.41 -0.20
N LEU A 25 2.10 -9.09 -0.25
CA LEU A 25 1.10 -8.08 0.09
C LEU A 25 0.82 -7.15 -1.10
N CYS A 26 -0.45 -6.84 -1.29
CA CYS A 26 -0.93 -5.76 -2.14
C CYS A 26 -1.40 -4.62 -1.25
N LEU A 27 -0.79 -3.44 -1.37
CA LEU A 27 -1.20 -2.25 -0.62
C LEU A 27 -2.37 -1.56 -1.34
N LYS A 28 -3.34 -1.10 -0.55
CA LYS A 28 -4.39 -0.18 -1.02
C LYS A 28 -4.25 1.11 -0.22
N VAL A 29 -3.88 2.18 -0.90
CA VAL A 29 -3.61 3.49 -0.27
C VAL A 29 -4.55 4.52 -0.85
N ASP A 30 -5.49 4.97 -0.01
CA ASP A 30 -6.55 5.88 -0.40
C ASP A 30 -6.39 7.22 0.35
N SER A 31 -6.66 8.32 -0.33
CA SER A 31 -6.73 9.65 0.27
C SER A 31 -8.15 10.20 0.18
N ALA A 32 -8.64 10.78 1.27
CA ALA A 32 -9.96 11.41 1.32
C ALA A 32 -9.87 12.76 2.03
N VAL A 33 -10.75 13.69 1.64
CA VAL A 33 -10.84 15.03 2.23
C VAL A 33 -12.25 15.24 2.76
N ARG A 34 -12.38 15.56 4.05
CA ARG A 34 -13.69 15.91 4.64
C ARG A 34 -13.51 16.94 5.75
N TYR A 35 -14.35 17.97 5.76
CA TYR A 35 -14.31 19.06 6.76
C TYR A 35 -12.91 19.66 6.97
N ASN A 36 -12.20 19.96 5.88
CA ASN A 36 -10.83 20.48 5.91
C ASN A 36 -9.82 19.58 6.65
N ARG A 37 -10.09 18.28 6.65
CA ARG A 37 -9.16 17.25 7.14
C ARG A 37 -8.90 16.27 6.03
N HIS A 38 -7.61 16.09 5.76
CA HIS A 38 -7.16 15.09 4.85
C HIS A 38 -6.83 13.81 5.63
N VAL A 39 -7.30 12.67 5.12
CA VAL A 39 -7.12 11.37 5.74
C VAL A 39 -6.49 10.43 4.73
N LEU A 40 -5.39 9.78 5.14
CA LEU A 40 -4.70 8.75 4.38
C LEU A 40 -5.02 7.38 5.01
N GLY A 41 -5.72 6.54 4.26
CA GLY A 41 -5.93 5.13 4.61
C GLY A 41 -4.83 4.27 4.00
N VAL A 42 -4.27 3.36 4.80
CA VAL A 42 -3.31 2.34 4.34
C VAL A 42 -3.86 0.98 4.73
N ASN A 43 -4.18 0.17 3.73
CA ASN A 43 -4.64 -1.20 3.89
C ASN A 43 -3.63 -2.17 3.24
N ALA A 44 -3.53 -3.37 3.78
CA ALA A 44 -2.83 -4.49 3.16
C ALA A 44 -3.84 -5.58 2.79
N GLN A 45 -3.67 -6.13 1.59
CA GLN A 45 -4.44 -7.24 1.07
C GLN A 45 -3.49 -8.41 0.78
N TYR A 46 -3.87 -9.61 1.20
CA TYR A 46 -3.08 -10.83 1.03
C TYR A 46 -3.98 -12.06 1.00
N GLU A 47 -3.43 -13.19 0.57
CA GLU A 47 -4.11 -14.48 0.60
C GLU A 47 -3.89 -15.18 1.94
N HIS A 48 -4.94 -15.80 2.47
CA HIS A 48 -4.88 -16.67 3.63
C HIS A 48 -5.92 -17.79 3.51
N ASN A 49 -5.44 -19.05 3.44
CA ASN A 49 -6.28 -20.26 3.37
C ASN A 49 -7.27 -20.29 2.19
N GLY A 50 -6.83 -19.83 1.02
CA GLY A 50 -7.60 -19.71 -0.21
C GLY A 50 -8.46 -18.44 -0.29
N GLU A 51 -8.45 -17.59 0.73
CA GLU A 51 -9.29 -16.39 0.79
C GLU A 51 -8.46 -15.11 0.76
N MET A 52 -8.99 -14.09 0.07
CA MET A 52 -8.38 -12.77 0.07
C MET A 52 -8.79 -12.00 1.32
N VAL A 53 -7.83 -11.73 2.20
CA VAL A 53 -8.00 -10.94 3.41
C VAL A 53 -7.55 -9.50 3.14
N CYS A 54 -8.29 -8.52 3.66
CA CYS A 54 -7.92 -7.11 3.62
C CYS A 54 -7.96 -6.55 5.04
N CYS A 55 -6.87 -5.96 5.51
CA CYS A 55 -6.79 -5.36 6.82
C CYS A 55 -6.32 -3.90 6.75
N THR A 56 -6.91 -3.06 7.58
CA THR A 56 -6.49 -1.66 7.73
C THR A 56 -5.28 -1.57 8.65
N LEU A 57 -4.15 -1.11 8.11
CA LEU A 57 -2.92 -0.90 8.86
C LEU A 57 -2.92 0.44 9.59
N ALA A 58 -3.43 1.48 8.93
CA ALA A 58 -3.52 2.81 9.52
C ALA A 58 -4.56 3.69 8.83
N ILE A 59 -5.15 4.57 9.63
CA ILE A 59 -5.90 5.75 9.18
C ILE A 59 -5.18 6.96 9.77
N LEU A 60 -4.57 7.78 8.92
CA LEU A 60 -3.73 8.89 9.33
C LEU A 60 -4.37 10.21 8.92
N VAL A 61 -4.51 11.15 9.87
CA VAL A 61 -4.79 12.54 9.49
C VAL A 61 -3.50 13.15 8.96
N VAL A 62 -3.56 13.73 7.77
CA VAL A 62 -2.43 14.37 7.09
C VAL A 62 -2.68 15.87 6.92
N ASN A 63 -1.60 16.64 6.85
CA ASN A 63 -1.67 18.10 6.69
C ASN A 63 -1.86 18.46 5.20
N ASP A 64 -2.28 19.70 4.94
CA ASP A 64 -2.64 20.19 3.60
C ASP A 64 -1.50 20.11 2.57
N SER A 65 -0.24 20.19 3.04
CA SER A 65 0.97 19.97 2.22
C SER A 65 1.23 18.47 1.98
N GLN A 66 0.35 17.83 1.21
CA GLN A 66 0.46 16.41 0.84
C GLN A 66 1.48 16.16 -0.27
N THR A 67 2.73 16.57 -0.07
CA THR A 67 3.79 16.27 -1.06
C THR A 67 3.98 14.76 -1.21
N ALA A 68 4.38 14.31 -2.40
CA ALA A 68 4.68 12.91 -2.67
C ALA A 68 5.66 12.31 -1.64
N LYS A 69 6.71 13.06 -1.30
CA LYS A 69 7.71 12.67 -0.28
C LYS A 69 7.08 12.49 1.10
N PHE A 70 6.16 13.37 1.48
CA PHE A 70 5.46 13.27 2.76
C PHE A 70 4.59 12.01 2.81
N LEU A 71 3.77 11.78 1.79
CA LEU A 71 2.90 10.60 1.67
C LEU A 71 3.71 9.31 1.69
N LYS A 72 4.78 9.23 0.89
CA LYS A 72 5.73 8.11 0.88
C LYS A 72 6.24 7.79 2.29
N ASN A 73 6.72 8.81 3.01
CA ASN A 73 7.24 8.63 4.35
C ASN A 73 6.16 8.18 5.35
N ARG A 74 4.92 8.63 5.20
CA ARG A 74 3.79 8.14 6.02
C ARG A 74 3.53 6.65 5.76
N ILE A 75 3.51 6.23 4.50
CA ILE A 75 3.34 4.82 4.14
C ILE A 75 4.47 3.97 4.74
N LEU A 76 5.73 4.37 4.54
CA LEU A 76 6.89 3.66 5.10
C LEU A 76 6.84 3.53 6.63
N ASN A 77 6.41 4.58 7.33
CA ASN A 77 6.26 4.53 8.79
C ASN A 77 5.19 3.52 9.23
N VAL A 78 4.10 3.37 8.46
CA VAL A 78 3.05 2.36 8.73
C VAL A 78 3.60 0.96 8.51
N LEU A 79 4.30 0.73 7.40
CA LEU A 79 4.94 -0.56 7.10
C LEU A 79 5.95 -0.94 8.19
N LYS A 80 6.84 -0.01 8.56
CA LYS A 80 7.83 -0.20 9.63
C LYS A 80 7.18 -0.53 10.96
N ARG A 81 6.08 0.15 11.32
CA ARG A 81 5.34 -0.12 12.56
C ARG A 81 4.77 -1.53 12.60
N CYS A 82 4.34 -2.06 11.46
CA CYS A 82 3.79 -3.41 11.34
C CYS A 82 4.85 -4.47 11.00
N ASN A 83 6.15 -4.10 11.04
CA ASN A 83 7.27 -4.95 10.66
C ASN A 83 7.12 -5.58 9.25
N ILE A 84 6.52 -4.83 8.33
CA ILE A 84 6.37 -5.22 6.92
C ILE A 84 7.58 -4.69 6.16
N ARG A 85 8.28 -5.59 5.46
CA ARG A 85 9.42 -5.20 4.63
C ARG A 85 8.96 -4.82 3.22
N LEU A 86 9.74 -3.98 2.52
CA LEU A 86 9.37 -3.54 1.17
C LEU A 86 9.34 -4.70 0.18
N GLU A 87 10.17 -5.71 0.39
CA GLU A 87 10.28 -6.92 -0.42
C GLU A 87 9.01 -7.78 -0.37
N GLN A 88 8.15 -7.58 0.64
CA GLN A 88 6.86 -8.24 0.72
C GLN A 88 5.80 -7.58 -0.15
N ILE A 89 6.05 -6.37 -0.68
CA ILE A 89 5.05 -5.59 -1.40
C ILE A 89 5.12 -5.89 -2.90
N LEU A 90 4.11 -6.58 -3.42
CA LEU A 90 3.96 -6.87 -4.84
C LEU A 90 3.34 -5.71 -5.61
N SER A 91 2.36 -5.04 -5.00
CA SER A 91 1.66 -3.95 -5.66
C SER A 91 1.22 -2.87 -4.70
N ILE A 92 1.05 -1.67 -5.23
CA ILE A 92 0.35 -0.59 -4.57
C ILE A 92 -0.75 -0.07 -5.49
N THR A 93 -1.98 -0.11 -5.00
CA THR A 93 -3.13 0.54 -5.63
C THR A 93 -3.34 1.89 -4.97
N THR A 94 -3.33 2.97 -5.76
CA THR A 94 -3.61 4.33 -5.27
C THR A 94 -4.68 5.03 -6.10
N ASP A 95 -5.26 6.08 -5.54
CA ASP A 95 -6.03 7.03 -6.32
C ASP A 95 -5.15 7.73 -7.41
N ASN A 96 -5.80 8.36 -8.39
CA ASN A 96 -5.16 9.05 -9.52
C ASN A 96 -4.55 10.42 -9.16
N GLY A 97 -4.54 10.82 -7.89
CA GLY A 97 -3.94 12.06 -7.44
C GLY A 97 -2.45 12.12 -7.79
N ALA A 98 -2.01 13.25 -8.34
CA ALA A 98 -0.63 13.42 -8.82
C ALA A 98 0.41 13.09 -7.74
N ASN A 99 0.18 13.55 -6.50
CA ASN A 99 1.07 13.29 -5.37
C ASN A 99 1.01 11.83 -4.90
N MET A 100 -0.14 11.15 -5.02
CA MET A 100 -0.30 9.75 -4.66
C MET A 100 0.47 8.85 -5.63
N LEU A 101 0.30 9.08 -6.93
CA LEU A 101 1.07 8.38 -7.96
C LEU A 101 2.58 8.66 -7.86
N ALA A 102 2.96 9.90 -7.59
CA ALA A 102 4.36 10.24 -7.37
C ALA A 102 4.93 9.56 -6.11
N ALA A 103 4.15 9.45 -5.02
CA ALA A 103 4.56 8.73 -3.82
C ALA A 103 4.75 7.23 -4.10
N ALA A 104 3.83 6.61 -4.84
CA ALA A 104 3.93 5.21 -5.26
C ALA A 104 5.19 4.96 -6.12
N LYS A 105 5.50 5.87 -7.05
CA LYS A 105 6.74 5.81 -7.86
C LYS A 105 7.99 5.92 -7.00
N GLN A 106 7.98 6.79 -6.00
CA GLN A 106 9.11 6.90 -5.07
C GLN A 106 9.27 5.65 -4.17
N LEU A 107 8.17 4.97 -3.82
CA LEU A 107 8.22 3.67 -3.12
C LEU A 107 8.82 2.59 -4.02
N GLN A 108 8.38 2.50 -5.28
CA GLN A 108 8.93 1.57 -6.27
C GLN A 108 10.43 1.78 -6.47
N GLN A 109 10.88 3.04 -6.61
CA GLN A 109 12.31 3.35 -6.69
C GLN A 109 13.08 2.90 -5.44
N GLN A 110 12.50 3.07 -4.26
CA GLN A 110 13.12 2.64 -3.01
C GLN A 110 13.22 1.12 -2.90
N PHE A 111 12.21 0.39 -3.39
CA PHE A 111 12.23 -1.06 -3.51
C PHE A 111 13.39 -1.53 -4.40
N ILE A 112 13.55 -0.95 -5.60
CA ILE A 112 14.65 -1.29 -6.53
C ILE A 112 16.02 -1.05 -5.87
N ILE A 113 16.17 0.04 -5.13
CA ILE A 113 17.41 0.33 -4.40
C ILE A 113 17.70 -0.74 -3.33
N CYS A 114 16.69 -1.15 -2.56
CA CYS A 114 16.85 -2.18 -1.53
C CYS A 114 17.18 -3.55 -2.14
N GLN A 115 16.56 -3.91 -3.27
CA GLN A 115 16.84 -5.16 -3.98
C GLN A 115 18.28 -5.22 -4.48
N ASN A 116 18.75 -4.17 -5.17
CA ASN A 116 20.12 -4.09 -5.66
C ASN A 116 21.17 -4.18 -4.53
N GLN A 117 20.83 -3.71 -3.33
CA GLN A 117 21.71 -3.84 -2.17
C GLN A 117 21.83 -5.30 -1.71
N LEU A 118 20.72 -6.04 -1.66
CA LEU A 118 20.73 -7.48 -1.32
C LEU A 118 21.54 -8.30 -2.32
N GLU A 119 21.35 -8.08 -3.63
CA GLU A 119 22.04 -8.85 -4.67
C GLU A 119 23.57 -8.68 -4.62
N ASN A 120 24.06 -7.51 -4.19
CA ASN A 120 25.48 -7.26 -4.00
C ASN A 120 26.06 -7.93 -2.73
N GLU A 121 25.21 -8.38 -1.80
CA GLU A 121 25.61 -9.02 -0.53
C GLU A 121 25.54 -10.55 -0.58
N THR A 122 24.79 -11.16 -1.50
CA THR A 122 24.49 -12.61 -1.55
C THR A 122 25.39 -13.47 -2.46
N ILE A 123 26.59 -13.02 -2.85
CA ILE A 123 27.47 -13.75 -3.79
C ILE A 123 28.19 -14.99 -3.18
N GLU A 124 27.97 -15.32 -1.90
CA GLU A 124 28.59 -16.50 -1.26
C GLU A 124 27.52 -17.39 -0.60
N ASP A 125 27.02 -18.40 -1.32
CA ASP A 125 26.87 -19.79 -0.83
C ASP A 125 26.08 -20.65 -1.85
N GLU A 126 26.74 -21.69 -2.35
CA GLU A 126 26.13 -22.78 -3.11
C GLU A 126 25.45 -23.77 -2.14
N ASP A 127 24.30 -24.32 -2.57
CA ASP A 127 23.70 -25.62 -2.19
C ASP A 127 22.41 -25.58 -1.32
N ALA A 128 21.23 -25.65 -1.96
CA ALA A 128 19.98 -26.17 -1.35
C ALA A 128 18.87 -26.57 -2.36
N CYS A 129 18.47 -27.85 -2.27
CA CYS A 129 17.23 -28.59 -2.59
C CYS A 129 16.11 -28.05 -3.52
N THR A 130 15.65 -28.95 -4.39
CA THR A 130 14.71 -28.78 -5.53
C THR A 130 13.29 -28.23 -5.28
N GLU A 131 12.80 -28.09 -4.05
CA GLU A 131 11.51 -27.44 -3.75
C GLU A 131 11.64 -25.92 -3.62
N ASP A 132 12.84 -25.43 -3.29
CA ASP A 132 13.16 -23.99 -3.25
C ASP A 132 13.14 -23.37 -4.64
N ASN A 133 13.34 -24.16 -5.70
CA ASN A 133 13.38 -23.69 -7.09
C ASN A 133 12.10 -22.98 -7.54
N PHE A 134 10.90 -23.40 -7.11
CA PHE A 134 9.67 -22.70 -7.52
C PHE A 134 9.54 -21.36 -6.81
N MET A 135 9.80 -21.31 -5.49
CA MET A 135 9.75 -20.05 -4.76
C MET A 135 10.91 -19.13 -5.15
N GLU A 136 12.08 -19.63 -5.50
CA GLU A 136 13.18 -18.84 -6.05
C GLU A 136 12.87 -18.34 -7.46
N ALA A 137 12.34 -19.17 -8.36
CA ALA A 137 11.92 -18.75 -9.68
C ALA A 137 10.79 -17.71 -9.62
N LEU A 138 9.81 -17.91 -8.71
CA LEU A 138 8.73 -16.96 -8.45
C LEU A 138 9.28 -15.67 -7.82
N LYS A 139 10.22 -15.78 -6.87
CA LYS A 139 10.93 -14.62 -6.30
C LYS A 139 11.69 -13.86 -7.38
N LEU A 140 12.33 -14.52 -8.35
CA LEU A 140 13.04 -13.91 -9.48
C LEU A 140 12.08 -13.21 -10.46
N GLU A 141 10.98 -13.86 -10.84
CA GLU A 141 9.93 -13.27 -11.69
C GLU A 141 9.23 -12.07 -11.01
N LEU A 142 8.98 -12.18 -9.69
CA LEU A 142 8.36 -11.12 -8.90
C LEU A 142 9.36 -10.08 -8.38
N ALA A 143 10.66 -10.38 -8.41
CA ALA A 143 11.73 -9.52 -7.89
C ALA A 143 11.69 -8.16 -8.57
N GLU A 144 11.35 -8.14 -9.85
CA GLU A 144 11.29 -6.93 -10.65
C GLU A 144 9.94 -6.20 -10.55
N GLN A 145 8.94 -6.78 -9.88
CA GLN A 145 7.55 -6.35 -10.00
C GLN A 145 6.99 -5.74 -8.71
N PHE A 146 7.52 -4.60 -8.28
CA PHE A 146 6.70 -3.65 -7.52
C PHE A 146 5.78 -2.94 -8.53
N SER A 147 4.51 -3.32 -8.59
CA SER A 147 3.56 -2.74 -9.55
C SER A 147 2.76 -1.57 -8.97
N ILE A 148 2.58 -0.52 -9.77
CA ILE A 148 1.75 0.64 -9.41
C ILE A 148 0.45 0.56 -10.18
N ILE A 149 -0.65 0.40 -9.45
CA ILE A 149 -1.99 0.22 -10.01
C ILE A 149 -2.83 1.46 -9.70
N ARG A 150 -3.52 1.97 -10.71
CA ARG A 150 -4.51 3.05 -10.53
C ARG A 150 -5.82 2.46 -10.03
N CYS A 151 -6.43 3.10 -9.05
CA CYS A 151 -7.73 2.70 -8.53
C CYS A 151 -8.79 2.71 -9.65
N ALA A 152 -9.38 1.55 -9.93
CA ALA A 152 -10.39 1.39 -10.97
C ALA A 152 -11.63 2.24 -10.70
N ILE A 153 -12.08 2.32 -9.43
CA ILE A 153 -13.25 3.12 -9.04
C ILE A 153 -13.00 4.60 -9.25
N HIS A 154 -11.85 5.13 -8.83
CA HIS A 154 -11.53 6.53 -9.08
C HIS A 154 -11.36 6.81 -10.58
N THR A 155 -10.77 5.86 -11.33
CA THR A 155 -10.67 5.99 -12.80
C THR A 155 -12.05 6.02 -13.46
N LEU A 156 -12.99 5.18 -13.02
CA LEU A 156 -14.37 5.20 -13.47
C LEU A 156 -15.06 6.53 -13.09
N GLN A 157 -14.86 7.02 -11.87
CA GLN A 157 -15.40 8.30 -11.43
C GLN A 157 -14.89 9.47 -12.28
N LEU A 158 -13.60 9.49 -12.62
CA LEU A 158 -13.04 10.51 -13.51
C LEU A 158 -13.67 10.42 -14.92
N ALA A 159 -13.76 9.21 -15.48
CA ALA A 159 -14.39 9.00 -16.78
C ALA A 159 -15.87 9.43 -16.79
N LEU A 160 -16.62 9.13 -15.72
CA LEU A 160 -17.99 9.59 -15.56
C LEU A 160 -18.06 11.12 -15.43
N ASN A 161 -17.18 11.73 -14.64
CA ASN A 161 -17.13 13.18 -14.51
C ASN A 161 -16.82 13.87 -15.84
N ASP A 162 -15.96 13.28 -16.68
CA ASP A 162 -15.62 13.82 -18.00
C ASP A 162 -16.81 13.77 -18.98
N VAL A 163 -17.71 12.79 -18.83
CA VAL A 163 -18.91 12.64 -19.68
C VAL A 163 -20.09 13.45 -19.15
N VAL A 164 -20.32 13.41 -17.82
CA VAL A 164 -21.52 13.95 -17.18
C VAL A 164 -21.38 15.43 -16.82
N SER A 165 -20.17 16.02 -16.86
CA SER A 165 -20.00 17.47 -16.69
C SER A 165 -20.69 18.34 -17.75
N ASN A 166 -21.35 17.73 -18.75
CA ASN A 166 -22.30 18.39 -19.66
C ASN A 166 -23.76 18.49 -19.14
N ASP A 167 -24.14 17.84 -18.03
CA ASP A 167 -25.49 17.92 -17.42
C ASP A 167 -25.40 18.03 -15.87
N ALA A 168 -24.92 19.20 -15.41
CA ALA A 168 -24.62 19.49 -14.00
C ALA A 168 -25.79 19.30 -13.02
N THR A 169 -27.04 19.39 -13.49
CA THR A 169 -28.26 19.30 -12.65
C THR A 169 -28.55 17.88 -12.15
N PHE A 170 -28.21 16.84 -12.92
CA PHE A 170 -28.49 15.44 -12.55
C PHE A 170 -27.52 14.90 -11.51
N MET A 171 -26.25 15.29 -11.56
CA MET A 171 -25.24 14.79 -10.61
C MET A 171 -25.37 15.37 -9.20
N HIS A 172 -25.81 16.63 -9.08
CA HIS A 172 -26.05 17.25 -7.77
C HIS A 172 -27.19 16.58 -7.00
N SER A 173 -28.18 15.98 -7.68
CA SER A 173 -29.27 15.25 -7.01
C SER A 173 -28.84 13.86 -6.54
N LEU A 174 -27.89 13.22 -7.23
CA LEU A 174 -27.37 11.90 -6.84
C LEU A 174 -26.32 11.96 -5.73
N THR A 175 -25.51 13.03 -5.70
CA THR A 175 -24.40 13.19 -4.72
C THR A 175 -24.81 13.86 -3.42
N SER A 176 -26.01 14.46 -3.34
CA SER A 176 -26.53 15.10 -2.12
C SER A 176 -27.12 14.13 -1.08
N ILE A 177 -27.08 12.83 -1.36
CA ILE A 177 -27.61 11.77 -0.48
C ILE A 177 -26.49 11.13 0.38
N VAL A 178 -25.24 11.56 0.23
CA VAL A 178 -24.06 11.08 1.00
C VAL A 178 -23.42 12.24 1.78
#